data_AF-A0A182P7Z1-F1
#
_entry.id   AF-A0A182P7Z1-F1
#
_cell.length_a   1.000
_cell.length_b   1.000
_cell.length_c   1.000
_cell.angle_alpha   90.00
_cell.angle_beta   90.00
_cell.angle_gamma   90.00
#
_symmetry.space_group_name_H-M   'P 1'
#
loop_
_entity.id
_entity.type
_entity.pdbx_description
1 polymer ?
#
loop_
_entity_poly.entity_id
_entity_poly.type
_entity_poly.pdbx_seq_one_letter_code
_entity_poly.pdbx_strand_id
1 'polypeptide(L)'
;MFRSQTVRPSGLYGDAGILPASRILVNGTLKERLSLLQLGPFLGLGEGHESIDLLCLVGATVAFLGLISRAHCRLASFIVMWSVYFSLVQIAQSFRQQADHLLLEAGFLCILLAPTRLTDRRHPMEDIALLLLKWLVFRFMFASGSVKLASGCPLWWSLDGLKRHYETLPLPTSYSWYTYQLPDAFHRVSTIYVYLSELVVPWLFFAPSKAVRRFALWWHVFLHLNIIGCGNYGFLSPLVLTLLLTLLDDEDEVLVWLQERLADEPRRRIRGGKAARNQVDDGGETDRYGGRLVKAISLLMVAGSWVCFSVGTSNEGQLTFQPTFSRDQYLNFMQTMLRAAPLLVFVLMVKRFLKLLASQDSVGSLAEGMRQFSKNLGLLISTIVAFTVFFMSIVPHSRLLPSTAISSPVLTRAYAGLHSLYVVNQYGRHLTKMRPMRREIILEYSDDLNGTWHEYGFQYKPWTIERASSLPYGWLHFPRFDFKFYDGSGSKTDAQKWIYPLIYRLLEHQQPVLELLDGRHVPSRAPKYIRTSLYRFSYTAFTDGGGFWARERLSDYFNVFSHDDTHLRDKLRQMNFRTRVDSSSGSWNWLLRGLLDAVRRFVGAIEGSYLLIGLFVAAGMVIYTQQQQQRTGQPT
;
A
#
# COMPACT_ATOMS: atom_id res chain seq x y z
N MET A 1 -3.09 -7.42 -5.71
CA MET A 1 -2.82 -7.54 -4.26
C MET A 1 -2.66 -8.99 -3.85
N PHE A 2 -3.69 -9.84 -3.94
CA PHE A 2 -3.58 -11.30 -3.71
C PHE A 2 -2.39 -11.90 -4.44
N ARG A 3 -2.13 -11.49 -5.70
CA ARG A 3 -0.97 -11.96 -6.44
C ARG A 3 0.41 -11.57 -5.88
N SER A 4 0.55 -10.41 -5.23
CA SER A 4 1.82 -10.06 -4.56
C SER A 4 2.15 -10.96 -3.37
N GLN A 5 1.17 -11.73 -2.90
CA GLN A 5 1.35 -12.80 -1.93
C GLN A 5 1.44 -14.18 -2.62
N THR A 6 1.05 -14.33 -3.89
CA THR A 6 1.14 -15.59 -4.67
C THR A 6 2.32 -15.70 -5.63
N VAL A 7 3.19 -14.70 -5.77
CA VAL A 7 4.44 -14.94 -6.51
C VAL A 7 5.32 -15.77 -5.58
N ARG A 8 5.20 -17.08 -5.75
CA ARG A 8 5.93 -18.16 -5.06
C ARG A 8 5.70 -18.16 -3.54
N PRO A 9 4.44 -18.32 -3.06
CA PRO A 9 4.13 -18.44 -1.64
C PRO A 9 4.83 -19.66 -1.03
N SER A 10 5.13 -20.68 -1.84
CA SER A 10 5.97 -21.83 -1.48
C SER A 10 7.34 -21.41 -0.95
N GLY A 11 8.00 -20.43 -1.58
CA GLY A 11 9.33 -19.95 -1.20
C GLY A 11 9.34 -19.09 0.06
N LEU A 12 8.29 -18.28 0.28
CA LEU A 12 8.21 -17.42 1.47
C LEU A 12 7.54 -18.12 2.66
N TYR A 13 6.36 -18.70 2.45
CA TYR A 13 5.43 -19.15 3.49
C TYR A 13 5.09 -20.64 3.43
N GLY A 14 5.51 -21.36 2.38
CA GLY A 14 5.36 -22.81 2.31
C GLY A 14 6.24 -23.51 3.34
N ASP A 15 6.03 -24.81 3.54
CA ASP A 15 6.77 -25.59 4.54
C ASP A 15 8.28 -25.67 4.24
N ALA A 16 8.63 -25.67 2.96
CA ALA A 16 10.02 -25.56 2.48
C ALA A 16 10.48 -24.10 2.28
N GLY A 17 9.67 -23.11 2.65
CA GLY A 17 9.97 -21.69 2.50
C GLY A 17 10.82 -21.10 3.63
N ILE A 18 11.08 -19.80 3.54
CA ILE A 18 11.88 -19.02 4.51
C ILE A 18 11.17 -18.93 5.87
N LEU A 19 9.87 -18.65 5.89
CA LEU A 19 9.06 -18.51 7.11
C LEU A 19 7.72 -19.25 6.96
N PRO A 20 7.70 -20.57 7.19
CA PRO A 20 6.50 -21.39 7.03
C PRO A 20 5.29 -20.85 7.79
N ALA A 21 4.13 -20.80 7.12
CA ALA A 21 2.86 -20.36 7.70
C ALA A 21 2.38 -21.28 8.84
N SER A 22 2.65 -22.59 8.73
CA SER A 22 2.36 -23.61 9.75
C SER A 22 2.93 -23.23 11.12
N ARG A 23 4.06 -22.53 11.18
CA ARG A 23 4.64 -22.01 12.43
C ARG A 23 3.70 -21.04 13.16
N ILE A 24 3.01 -20.16 12.43
CA ILE A 24 2.08 -19.19 13.00
C ILE A 24 0.76 -19.86 13.37
N LEU A 25 0.29 -20.83 12.58
CA LEU A 25 -0.94 -21.55 12.88
C LEU A 25 -0.82 -22.38 14.17
N VAL A 26 0.33 -23.02 14.39
CA VAL A 26 0.58 -23.87 15.57
C VAL A 26 1.02 -23.05 16.80
N ASN A 27 1.93 -22.09 16.62
CA ASN A 27 2.59 -21.39 17.73
C ASN A 27 2.23 -19.88 17.82
N GLY A 28 1.41 -19.37 16.92
CA GLY A 28 0.99 -17.97 16.94
C GLY A 28 0.07 -17.65 18.11
N THR A 29 -0.06 -16.36 18.40
CA THR A 29 -1.02 -15.85 19.37
C THR A 29 -2.46 -16.18 18.96
N LEU A 30 -3.41 -16.21 19.91
CA LEU A 30 -4.84 -16.38 19.62
C LEU A 30 -5.35 -15.45 18.51
N LYS A 31 -4.76 -14.25 18.39
CA LYS A 31 -5.10 -13.26 17.36
C LYS A 31 -4.52 -13.59 15.98
N GLU A 32 -3.30 -14.10 15.92
CA GLU A 32 -2.68 -14.55 14.66
C GLU A 32 -3.31 -15.86 14.16
N ARG A 33 -3.90 -16.64 15.07
CA ARG A 33 -4.69 -17.83 14.77
C ARG A 33 -6.06 -17.54 14.15
N LEU A 34 -6.58 -16.31 14.25
CA LEU A 34 -7.80 -15.88 13.54
C LEU A 34 -7.50 -15.72 12.04
N SER A 35 -7.31 -16.85 11.36
CA SER A 35 -7.03 -16.92 9.93
C SER A 35 -7.87 -18.01 9.30
N LEU A 36 -8.44 -17.73 8.12
CA LEU A 36 -9.19 -18.70 7.33
C LEU A 36 -8.32 -19.90 6.90
N LEU A 37 -7.00 -19.80 7.02
CA LEU A 37 -6.08 -20.92 6.78
C LEU A 37 -6.31 -22.12 7.73
N GLN A 38 -6.88 -21.89 8.92
CA GLN A 38 -7.27 -22.99 9.81
C GLN A 38 -8.41 -23.85 9.26
N LEU A 39 -9.13 -23.36 8.25
CA LEU A 39 -10.17 -24.12 7.56
C LEU A 39 -9.60 -25.07 6.49
N GLY A 40 -8.31 -24.94 6.15
CA GLY A 40 -7.63 -25.79 5.16
C GLY A 40 -7.80 -27.29 5.43
N PRO A 41 -7.47 -27.78 6.64
CA PRO A 41 -7.66 -29.18 7.02
C PRO A 41 -9.10 -29.68 6.88
N PHE A 42 -10.10 -28.83 7.16
CA PHE A 42 -11.51 -29.18 6.99
C PHE A 42 -11.90 -29.36 5.51
N LEU A 43 -11.22 -28.67 4.60
CA LEU A 43 -11.39 -28.81 3.15
C LEU A 43 -10.55 -29.96 2.55
N GLY A 44 -9.80 -30.67 3.40
CA GLY A 44 -8.89 -31.74 3.00
C GLY A 44 -7.60 -31.27 2.35
N LEU A 45 -7.23 -30.01 2.58
CA LEU A 45 -5.95 -29.43 2.20
C LEU A 45 -4.99 -29.45 3.40
N GLY A 46 -3.69 -29.55 3.13
CA GLY A 46 -2.69 -29.42 4.19
C GLY A 46 -2.65 -28.02 4.81
N GLU A 47 -2.07 -27.91 6.01
CA GLU A 47 -1.81 -26.63 6.70
C GLU A 47 -0.72 -25.76 6.02
N GLY A 48 -0.18 -26.25 4.89
CA GLY A 48 0.91 -25.63 4.16
C GLY A 48 0.46 -24.65 3.07
N HIS A 49 1.18 -24.71 1.95
CA HIS A 49 1.07 -23.77 0.83
C HIS A 49 -0.23 -23.91 0.00
N GLU A 50 -0.86 -25.09 0.00
CA GLU A 50 -2.11 -25.35 -0.74
C GLU A 50 -3.26 -24.45 -0.26
N SER A 51 -3.41 -24.33 1.06
CA SER A 51 -4.44 -23.46 1.67
C SER A 51 -4.20 -21.98 1.35
N ILE A 52 -2.93 -21.56 1.25
CA ILE A 52 -2.55 -20.19 0.86
C ILE A 52 -2.98 -19.93 -0.59
N ASP A 53 -2.72 -20.87 -1.49
CA ASP A 53 -3.10 -20.73 -2.90
C ASP A 53 -4.61 -20.68 -3.10
N LEU A 54 -5.36 -21.52 -2.37
CA LEU A 54 -6.81 -21.48 -2.41
C LEU A 54 -7.34 -20.11 -1.99
N LEU A 55 -6.88 -19.58 -0.86
CA LEU A 55 -7.30 -18.26 -0.39
C LEU A 55 -6.96 -17.17 -1.41
N CYS A 56 -5.75 -17.21 -1.97
CA CYS A 56 -5.36 -16.24 -2.97
C CYS A 56 -6.18 -16.34 -4.27
N LEU A 57 -6.52 -17.55 -4.69
CA LEU A 57 -7.36 -17.79 -5.87
C LEU A 57 -8.79 -17.29 -5.62
N VAL A 58 -9.38 -17.58 -4.45
CA VAL A 58 -10.70 -17.06 -4.06
C VAL A 58 -10.70 -15.53 -4.07
N GLY A 59 -9.71 -14.91 -3.42
CA GLY A 59 -9.58 -13.46 -3.38
C GLY A 59 -9.40 -12.84 -4.77
N ALA A 60 -8.54 -13.44 -5.61
CA ALA A 60 -8.30 -12.98 -6.97
C ALA A 60 -9.55 -13.10 -7.85
N THR A 61 -10.29 -14.21 -7.75
CA THR A 61 -11.52 -14.44 -8.51
C THR A 61 -12.61 -13.45 -8.12
N VAL A 62 -12.87 -13.26 -6.81
CA VAL A 62 -13.87 -12.29 -6.35
C VAL A 62 -13.51 -10.86 -6.79
N ALA A 63 -12.23 -10.49 -6.70
CA ALA A 63 -11.76 -9.18 -7.16
C ALA A 63 -11.90 -9.00 -8.68
N PHE A 64 -11.59 -10.03 -9.46
CA PHE A 64 -11.70 -10.00 -10.93
C PHE A 64 -13.17 -9.93 -11.39
N LEU A 65 -14.06 -10.70 -10.76
CA LEU A 65 -15.50 -10.62 -11.02
C LEU A 65 -16.06 -9.25 -10.68
N GLY A 66 -15.63 -8.64 -9.57
CA GLY A 66 -16.00 -7.28 -9.20
C GLY A 66 -15.44 -6.21 -10.16
N LEU A 67 -14.30 -6.45 -10.80
CA LEU A 67 -13.75 -5.55 -11.80
C LEU A 67 -14.56 -5.56 -13.11
N ILE A 68 -15.07 -6.72 -13.51
CA ILE A 68 -15.81 -6.90 -14.76
C ILE A 68 -17.28 -6.53 -14.60
N SER A 69 -17.90 -6.86 -13.47
CA SER A 69 -19.34 -6.76 -13.30
C SER A 69 -19.72 -6.07 -12.00
N ARG A 70 -20.50 -4.98 -12.13
CA ARG A 70 -21.09 -4.26 -10.99
C ARG A 70 -21.95 -5.17 -10.12
N ALA A 71 -22.54 -6.22 -10.69
CA ALA A 71 -23.37 -7.16 -9.95
C ALA A 71 -22.62 -7.86 -8.81
N HIS A 72 -21.29 -7.96 -8.92
CA HIS A 72 -20.42 -8.60 -7.95
C HIS A 72 -19.81 -7.61 -6.94
N CYS A 73 -20.05 -6.30 -7.08
CA CYS A 73 -19.61 -5.27 -6.12
C CYS A 73 -20.58 -5.15 -4.93
N ARG A 74 -20.86 -6.27 -4.25
CA ARG A 74 -21.80 -6.35 -3.11
C ARG A 74 -21.06 -6.37 -1.78
N LEU A 75 -21.79 -6.05 -0.71
CA LEU A 75 -21.31 -6.16 0.68
C LEU A 75 -20.57 -7.48 0.95
N ALA A 76 -21.16 -8.62 0.55
CA ALA A 76 -20.56 -9.94 0.74
C ALA A 76 -19.18 -10.08 0.06
N SER A 77 -19.02 -9.55 -1.14
CA SER A 77 -17.76 -9.61 -1.89
C SER A 77 -16.65 -8.85 -1.18
N PHE A 78 -16.94 -7.65 -0.64
CA PHE A 78 -15.98 -6.88 0.14
C PHE A 78 -15.63 -7.56 1.47
N ILE A 79 -16.60 -8.16 2.16
CA ILE A 79 -16.35 -8.95 3.39
C ILE A 79 -15.43 -10.14 3.08
N VAL A 80 -15.71 -10.89 2.01
CA VAL A 80 -14.89 -12.03 1.60
C VAL A 80 -13.47 -11.57 1.24
N MET A 81 -13.33 -10.56 0.39
CA MET A 81 -12.02 -10.02 0.00
C MET A 81 -11.22 -9.55 1.22
N TRP A 82 -11.85 -8.80 2.13
CA TRP A 82 -11.19 -8.32 3.34
C TRP A 82 -10.76 -9.47 4.25
N SER A 83 -11.63 -10.44 4.49
CA SER A 83 -11.35 -11.57 5.39
C SER A 83 -10.24 -12.49 4.84
N VAL A 84 -10.26 -12.74 3.53
CA VAL A 84 -9.21 -13.49 2.83
C VAL A 84 -7.88 -12.74 2.92
N TYR A 85 -7.86 -11.44 2.61
CA TYR A 85 -6.63 -10.66 2.65
C TYR A 85 -6.07 -10.52 4.07
N PHE A 86 -6.94 -10.31 5.06
CA PHE A 86 -6.59 -10.29 6.48
C PHE A 86 -5.89 -11.58 6.88
N SER A 87 -6.47 -12.74 6.52
CA SER A 87 -5.90 -14.07 6.80
C SER A 87 -4.49 -14.24 6.23
N LEU A 88 -4.23 -13.72 5.03
CA LEU A 88 -2.91 -13.78 4.39
C LEU A 88 -1.90 -12.80 5.01
N VAL A 89 -2.34 -11.61 5.44
CA VAL A 89 -1.47 -10.65 6.13
C VAL A 89 -1.01 -11.19 7.49
N GLN A 90 -1.82 -11.98 8.19
CA GLN A 90 -1.42 -12.59 9.46
C GLN A 90 -0.22 -13.53 9.32
N ILE A 91 -0.12 -14.29 8.23
CA ILE A 91 1.02 -15.19 7.99
C ILE A 91 2.23 -14.50 7.37
N ALA A 92 2.09 -13.25 6.92
CA ALA A 92 3.17 -12.51 6.27
C ALA A 92 4.33 -12.14 7.22
N GLN A 93 4.15 -12.26 8.54
CA GLN A 93 5.21 -12.18 9.56
C GLN A 93 6.10 -10.92 9.40
N SER A 94 7.39 -11.10 9.09
CA SER A 94 8.35 -10.00 8.87
C SER A 94 8.23 -9.35 7.48
N PHE A 95 7.53 -9.97 6.54
CA PHE A 95 7.31 -9.48 5.17
C PHE A 95 6.04 -8.63 5.03
N ARG A 96 5.39 -8.27 6.15
CA ARG A 96 4.30 -7.29 6.21
C ARG A 96 4.81 -5.89 5.90
N GLN A 97 3.99 -5.10 5.18
CA GLN A 97 4.35 -3.76 4.74
C GLN A 97 3.23 -2.75 5.00
N GLN A 98 3.57 -1.47 5.02
CA GLN A 98 2.60 -0.39 5.28
C GLN A 98 1.43 -0.38 4.27
N ALA A 99 1.68 -0.83 3.03
CA ALA A 99 0.64 -0.98 2.02
C ALA A 99 -0.44 -2.00 2.42
N ASP A 100 -0.06 -3.07 3.13
CA ASP A 100 -1.00 -4.07 3.63
C ASP A 100 -1.97 -3.47 4.66
N HIS A 101 -1.44 -2.63 5.55
CA HIS A 101 -2.24 -1.95 6.57
C HIS A 101 -3.24 -0.98 5.94
N LEU A 102 -2.77 -0.17 4.96
CA LEU A 102 -3.63 0.78 4.25
C LEU A 102 -4.75 0.06 3.49
N LEU A 103 -4.44 -1.07 2.86
CA LEU A 103 -5.41 -1.85 2.11
C LEU A 103 -6.48 -2.48 3.01
N LEU A 104 -6.09 -3.02 4.18
CA LEU A 104 -7.05 -3.59 5.13
C LEU A 104 -7.96 -2.51 5.74
N GLU A 105 -7.41 -1.34 6.04
CA GLU A 105 -8.18 -0.21 6.57
C GLU A 105 -9.14 0.35 5.51
N ALA A 106 -8.66 0.56 4.28
CA ALA A 106 -9.49 0.98 3.15
C ALA A 106 -10.56 -0.05 2.80
N GLY A 107 -10.18 -1.33 2.75
CA GLY A 107 -11.10 -2.44 2.46
C GLY A 107 -12.20 -2.57 3.51
N PHE A 108 -11.88 -2.37 4.80
CA PHE A 108 -12.88 -2.34 5.86
C PHE A 108 -13.85 -1.17 5.68
N LEU A 109 -13.37 0.02 5.35
CA LEU A 109 -14.24 1.17 5.07
C LEU A 109 -15.11 0.96 3.82
N CYS A 110 -14.62 0.23 2.82
CA CYS A 110 -15.42 -0.15 1.65
C CYS A 110 -16.58 -1.10 2.01
N ILE A 111 -16.51 -1.87 3.11
CA ILE A 111 -17.65 -2.67 3.61
C ILE A 111 -18.80 -1.73 4.03
N LEU A 112 -18.50 -0.57 4.62
CA LEU A 112 -19.52 0.43 4.99
C LEU A 112 -20.12 1.17 3.78
N LEU A 113 -19.38 1.18 2.67
CA LEU A 113 -19.78 1.80 1.41
C LEU A 113 -20.60 0.86 0.51
N ALA A 114 -20.33 -0.45 0.61
CA ALA A 114 -20.85 -1.43 -0.33
C ALA A 114 -22.38 -1.60 -0.24
N PRO A 115 -23.10 -1.65 -1.38
CA PRO A 115 -24.53 -1.86 -1.40
C PRO A 115 -24.88 -3.30 -0.97
N THR A 116 -26.02 -3.44 -0.27
CA THR A 116 -26.57 -4.77 0.09
C THR A 116 -27.32 -5.39 -1.08
N ARG A 117 -28.12 -4.59 -1.80
CA ARG A 117 -28.82 -4.99 -3.02
C ARG A 117 -28.50 -4.01 -4.14
N LEU A 118 -28.38 -4.49 -5.37
CA LEU A 118 -28.08 -3.66 -6.55
C LEU A 118 -29.23 -2.69 -6.90
N THR A 119 -30.44 -3.01 -6.46
CA THR A 119 -31.63 -2.17 -6.62
C THR A 119 -31.71 -1.04 -5.60
N ASP A 120 -30.86 -1.06 -4.56
CA ASP A 120 -30.85 0.01 -3.57
C ASP A 120 -30.36 1.29 -4.25
N ARG A 121 -31.12 2.39 -4.09
CA ARG A 121 -30.57 3.73 -4.33
C ARG A 121 -29.37 3.96 -3.40
N ARG A 122 -28.58 5.02 -3.67
CA ARG A 122 -27.41 5.44 -2.87
C ARG A 122 -27.53 5.04 -1.40
N HIS A 123 -26.55 4.29 -0.92
CA HIS A 123 -26.58 3.74 0.43
C HIS A 123 -26.59 4.92 1.43
N PRO A 124 -27.45 4.94 2.46
CA PRO A 124 -27.56 6.11 3.35
C PRO A 124 -26.23 6.48 4.05
N MET A 125 -25.35 5.49 4.29
CA MET A 125 -24.03 5.70 4.89
C MET A 125 -22.94 6.11 3.89
N GLU A 126 -23.23 6.17 2.60
CA GLU A 126 -22.26 6.47 1.54
C GLU A 126 -21.50 7.77 1.82
N ASP A 127 -22.22 8.85 2.17
CA ASP A 127 -21.62 10.13 2.51
C ASP A 127 -20.65 9.99 3.71
N ILE A 128 -21.01 9.25 4.76
CA ILE A 128 -20.15 9.08 5.94
C ILE A 128 -18.94 8.20 5.59
N ALA A 129 -19.14 7.10 4.87
CA ALA A 129 -18.07 6.19 4.45
C ALA A 129 -17.05 6.89 3.54
N LEU A 130 -17.51 7.68 2.56
CA LEU A 130 -16.65 8.49 1.71
C LEU A 130 -15.88 9.55 2.50
N LEU A 131 -16.48 10.16 3.53
CA LEU A 131 -15.76 11.06 4.43
C LEU A 131 -14.66 10.32 5.21
N LEU A 132 -14.91 9.11 5.68
CA LEU A 132 -13.91 8.30 6.38
C LEU A 132 -12.78 7.86 5.46
N LEU A 133 -13.05 7.55 4.19
CA LEU A 133 -12.03 7.29 3.18
C LEU A 133 -11.19 8.54 2.88
N LYS A 134 -11.81 9.72 2.78
CA LYS A 134 -11.09 11.02 2.71
C LYS A 134 -10.22 11.25 3.93
N TRP A 135 -10.73 10.93 5.12
CA TRP A 135 -9.97 11.00 6.37
C TRP A 135 -8.81 10.01 6.41
N LEU A 136 -8.97 8.80 5.88
CA LEU A 136 -7.91 7.81 5.75
C LEU A 136 -6.78 8.33 4.86
N VAL A 137 -7.10 8.80 3.64
CA VAL A 137 -6.07 9.31 2.73
C VAL A 137 -5.43 10.59 3.28
N PHE A 138 -6.20 11.47 3.93
CA PHE A 138 -5.66 12.61 4.66
C PHE A 138 -4.65 12.16 5.71
N ARG A 139 -5.01 11.24 6.61
CA ARG A 139 -4.10 10.73 7.65
C ARG A 139 -2.83 10.13 7.06
N PHE A 140 -2.96 9.40 5.95
CA PHE A 140 -1.81 8.78 5.28
C PHE A 140 -0.83 9.83 4.73
N MET A 141 -1.32 10.84 4.01
CA MET A 141 -0.50 11.95 3.48
C MET A 141 0.10 12.78 4.61
N PHE A 142 -0.76 13.19 5.55
CA PHE A 142 -0.40 14.06 6.66
C PHE A 142 0.65 13.41 7.55
N ALA A 143 0.46 12.15 7.94
CA ALA A 143 1.45 11.40 8.71
C ALA A 143 2.81 11.32 8.01
N SER A 144 2.83 11.25 6.68
CA SER A 144 4.07 11.18 5.91
C SER A 144 4.86 12.49 5.96
N GLY A 145 4.17 13.64 5.97
CA GLY A 145 4.80 14.96 6.09
C GLY A 145 5.16 15.34 7.52
N SER A 146 4.25 15.11 8.48
CA SER A 146 4.40 15.58 9.86
C SER A 146 5.68 15.10 10.51
N VAL A 147 6.05 13.84 10.25
CA VAL A 147 7.22 13.18 10.85
C VAL A 147 8.56 13.61 10.25
N LYS A 148 8.59 14.16 9.01
CA LYS A 148 9.85 14.50 8.31
C LYS A 148 10.59 15.62 9.02
N LEU A 149 9.92 16.75 9.27
CA LEU A 149 10.52 17.89 9.96
C LEU A 149 10.53 17.69 11.49
N ALA A 150 9.51 17.00 12.05
CA ALA A 150 9.44 16.73 13.49
C ALA A 150 10.61 15.90 14.02
N SER A 151 11.17 15.02 13.18
CA SER A 151 12.29 14.15 13.56
C SER A 151 13.60 14.88 13.83
N GLY A 152 13.75 16.11 13.34
CA GLY A 152 15.02 16.84 13.39
C GLY A 152 16.10 16.27 12.45
N CYS A 153 15.71 15.48 11.44
CA CYS A 153 16.68 14.95 10.48
C CYS A 153 17.33 16.08 9.65
N PRO A 154 18.67 16.22 9.64
CA PRO A 154 19.35 17.32 8.93
C PRO A 154 19.06 17.37 7.43
N LEU A 155 18.87 16.20 6.79
CA LEU A 155 18.57 16.11 5.35
C LEU A 155 17.18 16.68 5.00
N TRP A 156 16.20 16.54 5.89
CA TRP A 156 14.89 17.16 5.68
C TRP A 156 14.96 18.67 5.90
N TRP A 157 15.65 19.12 6.96
CA TRP A 157 15.81 20.55 7.26
C TRP A 157 16.66 21.32 6.24
N SER A 158 17.62 20.67 5.58
CA SER A 158 18.43 21.25 4.49
C SER A 158 17.76 21.20 3.12
N LEU A 159 16.56 20.61 3.00
CA LEU A 159 15.83 20.41 1.74
C LEU A 159 16.51 19.47 0.72
N ASP A 160 17.64 18.85 1.08
CA ASP A 160 18.37 17.89 0.23
C ASP A 160 17.85 16.44 0.40
N GLY A 161 16.83 16.23 1.23
CA GLY A 161 16.24 14.93 1.51
C GLY A 161 15.77 14.20 0.25
N LEU A 162 15.16 14.89 -0.72
CA LEU A 162 14.66 14.24 -1.94
C LEU A 162 15.79 13.82 -2.89
N LYS A 163 16.86 14.62 -3.01
CA LYS A 163 18.07 14.23 -3.77
C LYS A 163 18.62 12.90 -3.26
N ARG A 164 18.74 12.77 -1.94
CA ARG A 164 19.16 11.51 -1.32
C ARG A 164 18.10 10.41 -1.44
N HIS A 165 16.83 10.77 -1.50
CA HIS A 165 15.74 9.81 -1.62
C HIS A 165 15.82 9.02 -2.90
N TYR A 166 16.02 9.66 -4.04
CA TYR A 166 16.17 8.98 -5.33
C TYR A 166 17.23 7.85 -5.29
N GLU A 167 18.38 8.08 -4.67
CA GLU A 167 19.42 7.06 -4.50
C GLU A 167 19.02 5.95 -3.51
N THR A 168 18.35 6.33 -2.42
CA THR A 168 18.06 5.44 -1.28
C THR A 168 16.67 4.81 -1.32
N LEU A 169 15.93 4.92 -2.43
CA LEU A 169 14.63 4.27 -2.62
C LEU A 169 14.71 2.75 -2.38
N PRO A 170 13.66 2.07 -1.88
CA PRO A 170 13.73 0.63 -1.68
C PRO A 170 14.05 -0.14 -2.98
N LEU A 171 13.24 0.10 -4.01
CA LEU A 171 13.34 -0.54 -5.31
C LEU A 171 13.32 0.56 -6.39
N PRO A 172 14.45 1.23 -6.63
CA PRO A 172 14.51 2.32 -7.60
C PRO A 172 14.35 1.83 -9.04
N THR A 173 13.89 2.71 -9.90
CA THR A 173 13.83 2.50 -11.35
C THR A 173 14.92 3.33 -12.05
N SER A 174 15.12 3.09 -13.34
CA SER A 174 15.98 3.93 -14.18
C SER A 174 15.57 5.41 -14.17
N TYR A 175 14.28 5.72 -14.06
CA TYR A 175 13.79 7.10 -13.97
C TYR A 175 14.37 7.82 -12.75
N SER A 176 14.56 7.12 -11.63
CA SER A 176 15.15 7.71 -10.43
C SER A 176 16.62 8.11 -10.60
N TRP A 177 17.38 7.41 -11.45
CA TRP A 177 18.75 7.82 -11.76
C TRP A 177 18.75 9.09 -12.60
N TYR A 178 17.88 9.20 -13.60
CA TYR A 178 17.76 10.42 -14.42
C TYR A 178 17.30 11.63 -13.61
N THR A 179 16.32 11.46 -12.71
CA THR A 179 15.90 12.57 -11.84
C THR A 179 17.01 12.98 -10.89
N TYR A 180 17.81 12.04 -10.37
CA TYR A 180 18.96 12.35 -9.52
C TYR A 180 19.98 13.27 -10.19
N GLN A 181 20.18 13.17 -11.51
CA GLN A 181 21.11 14.02 -12.26
C GLN A 181 20.65 15.49 -12.40
N LEU A 182 19.39 15.81 -12.05
CA LEU A 182 18.88 17.19 -12.12
C LEU A 182 19.60 18.11 -11.11
N PRO A 183 19.65 19.44 -11.38
CA PRO A 183 20.31 20.39 -10.49
C PRO A 183 19.75 20.41 -9.07
N ASP A 184 20.59 20.74 -8.09
CA ASP A 184 20.21 20.75 -6.67
C ASP A 184 19.02 21.67 -6.35
N ALA A 185 18.87 22.77 -7.08
CA ALA A 185 17.71 23.65 -6.97
C ALA A 185 16.39 22.91 -7.29
N PHE A 186 16.38 22.04 -8.30
CA PHE A 186 15.20 21.24 -8.64
C PHE A 186 14.82 20.31 -7.49
N HIS A 187 15.82 19.66 -6.88
CA HIS A 187 15.60 18.76 -5.75
C HIS A 187 15.03 19.49 -4.54
N ARG A 188 15.55 20.67 -4.21
CA ARG A 188 15.08 21.49 -3.09
C ARG A 188 13.66 22.00 -3.30
N VAL A 189 13.34 22.50 -4.50
CA VAL A 189 11.98 22.89 -4.88
C VAL A 189 11.04 21.69 -4.82
N SER A 190 11.49 20.53 -5.30
CA SER A 190 10.70 19.29 -5.21
C SER A 190 10.48 18.84 -3.77
N THR A 191 11.45 19.04 -2.86
CA THR A 191 11.25 18.81 -1.41
C THR A 191 10.18 19.74 -0.83
N ILE A 192 10.18 21.02 -1.21
CA ILE A 192 9.12 21.98 -0.82
C ILE A 192 7.77 21.52 -1.37
N TYR A 193 7.71 21.07 -2.63
CA TYR A 193 6.51 20.50 -3.23
C TYR A 193 5.98 19.31 -2.41
N VAL A 194 6.85 18.41 -1.96
CA VAL A 194 6.47 17.29 -1.08
C VAL A 194 5.90 17.79 0.24
N TYR A 195 6.49 18.80 0.88
CA TYR A 195 5.93 19.39 2.10
C TYR A 195 4.55 20.01 1.90
N LEU A 196 4.34 20.75 0.81
CA LEU A 196 3.02 21.28 0.47
C LEU A 196 2.02 20.14 0.24
N SER A 197 2.43 19.12 -0.51
CA SER A 197 1.60 17.95 -0.83
C SER A 197 1.16 17.19 0.41
N GLU A 198 2.03 17.07 1.41
CA GLU A 198 1.74 16.24 2.58
C GLU A 198 1.15 17.03 3.76
N LEU A 199 1.45 18.33 3.90
CA LEU A 199 1.02 19.12 5.06
C LEU A 199 -0.11 20.12 4.74
N VAL A 200 -0.19 20.64 3.51
CA VAL A 200 -1.11 21.73 3.15
C VAL A 200 -2.26 21.23 2.29
N VAL A 201 -1.95 20.64 1.13
CA VAL A 201 -2.96 20.20 0.15
C VAL A 201 -3.96 19.17 0.71
N PRO A 202 -3.62 18.27 1.66
CA PRO A 202 -4.61 17.32 2.18
C PRO A 202 -5.80 17.98 2.87
N TRP A 203 -5.66 19.20 3.40
CA TRP A 203 -6.78 19.94 3.99
C TRP A 203 -7.84 20.31 2.95
N LEU A 204 -7.44 20.47 1.69
CA LEU A 204 -8.32 20.77 0.58
C LEU A 204 -9.25 19.60 0.24
N PHE A 205 -8.99 18.38 0.74
CA PHE A 205 -9.85 17.21 0.55
C PHE A 205 -11.25 17.41 1.14
N PHE A 206 -11.34 18.24 2.18
CA PHE A 206 -12.58 18.54 2.90
C PHE A 206 -13.24 19.84 2.42
N ALA A 207 -12.69 20.50 1.39
CA ALA A 207 -13.24 21.73 0.85
C ALA A 207 -14.64 21.48 0.23
N PRO A 208 -15.62 22.38 0.44
CA PRO A 208 -16.95 22.25 -0.15
C PRO A 208 -16.93 22.44 -1.68
N SER A 209 -16.00 23.25 -2.20
CA SER A 209 -15.85 23.51 -3.64
C SER A 209 -15.29 22.31 -4.40
N LYS A 210 -15.98 21.90 -5.47
CA LYS A 210 -15.55 20.83 -6.39
C LYS A 210 -14.22 21.15 -7.07
N ALA A 211 -14.06 22.39 -7.54
CA ALA A 211 -12.83 22.84 -8.20
C ALA A 211 -11.59 22.72 -7.29
N VAL A 212 -11.72 23.05 -6.01
CA VAL A 212 -10.64 22.93 -5.02
C VAL A 212 -10.27 21.46 -4.76
N ARG A 213 -11.27 20.57 -4.66
CA ARG A 213 -11.01 19.13 -4.52
C ARG A 213 -10.36 18.53 -5.77
N ARG A 214 -10.77 18.96 -6.97
CA ARG A 214 -10.13 18.56 -8.25
C ARG A 214 -8.68 19.02 -8.31
N PHE A 215 -8.39 20.25 -7.88
CA PHE A 215 -7.01 20.74 -7.77
C PHE A 215 -6.19 19.83 -6.83
N ALA A 216 -6.71 19.53 -5.64
CA ALA A 216 -6.04 18.66 -4.67
C ALA A 216 -5.83 17.23 -5.21
N LEU A 217 -6.80 16.70 -5.97
CA LEU A 217 -6.69 15.41 -6.66
C LEU A 217 -5.52 15.42 -7.65
N TRP A 218 -5.53 16.34 -8.62
CA TRP A 218 -4.52 16.36 -9.68
C TRP A 218 -3.11 16.65 -9.16
N TRP A 219 -3.00 17.48 -8.11
CA TRP A 219 -1.75 17.70 -7.38
C TRP A 219 -1.18 16.39 -6.83
N HIS A 220 -2.00 15.57 -6.16
CA HIS A 220 -1.54 14.28 -5.63
C HIS A 220 -1.38 13.21 -6.71
N VAL A 221 -2.16 13.26 -7.79
CA VAL A 221 -1.94 12.39 -8.96
C VAL A 221 -0.54 12.64 -9.52
N PHE A 222 -0.14 13.89 -9.71
CA PHE A 222 1.21 14.23 -10.15
C PHE A 222 2.28 13.68 -9.20
N LEU A 223 2.10 13.85 -7.88
CA LEU A 223 3.03 13.29 -6.88
C LEU A 223 3.15 11.76 -7.01
N HIS A 224 2.03 11.04 -7.05
CA HIS A 224 2.04 9.58 -7.08
C HIS A 224 2.52 8.99 -8.40
N LEU A 225 2.28 9.66 -9.53
CA LEU A 225 2.88 9.26 -10.82
C LEU A 225 4.40 9.37 -10.77
N ASN A 226 4.95 10.43 -10.17
CA ASN A 226 6.39 10.54 -9.95
C ASN A 226 6.94 9.47 -9.00
N ILE A 227 6.21 9.14 -7.92
CA ILE A 227 6.59 8.05 -7.00
C ILE A 227 6.63 6.70 -7.73
N ILE A 228 5.59 6.38 -8.51
CA ILE A 228 5.51 5.15 -9.33
C ILE A 228 6.64 5.12 -10.36
N GLY A 229 6.94 6.27 -10.96
CA GLY A 229 8.03 6.44 -11.91
C GLY A 229 9.37 6.15 -11.29
N CYS A 230 9.69 6.72 -10.11
CA CYS A 230 11.02 6.63 -9.50
C CYS A 230 11.27 5.32 -8.75
N GLY A 231 10.25 4.71 -8.14
CA GLY A 231 10.44 3.53 -7.31
C GLY A 231 9.24 2.59 -7.32
N ASN A 232 9.53 1.29 -7.23
CA ASN A 232 8.51 0.27 -7.09
C ASN A 232 8.08 0.12 -5.62
N TYR A 233 6.94 0.74 -5.29
CA TYR A 233 6.22 0.55 -4.02
C TYR A 233 5.02 -0.41 -4.16
N GLY A 234 5.02 -1.19 -5.25
CA GLY A 234 3.96 -2.11 -5.63
C GLY A 234 2.60 -1.44 -5.72
N PHE A 235 1.64 -1.95 -4.96
CA PHE A 235 0.26 -1.47 -5.02
C PHE A 235 -0.03 -0.26 -4.11
N LEU A 236 0.97 0.29 -3.40
CA LEU A 236 0.76 1.41 -2.48
C LEU A 236 0.26 2.68 -3.19
N SER A 237 1.04 3.20 -4.15
CA SER A 237 0.67 4.41 -4.90
C SER A 237 -0.64 4.24 -5.70
N PRO A 238 -0.87 3.13 -6.41
CA PRO A 238 -2.16 2.83 -7.03
C PRO A 238 -3.34 2.85 -6.05
N LEU A 239 -3.16 2.25 -4.86
CA LEU A 239 -4.20 2.26 -3.82
C LEU A 239 -4.51 3.68 -3.36
N VAL A 240 -3.49 4.53 -3.18
CA VAL A 240 -3.69 5.94 -2.83
C VAL A 240 -4.39 6.69 -3.97
N LEU A 241 -4.01 6.46 -5.23
CA LEU A 241 -4.70 7.02 -6.40
C LEU A 241 -6.18 6.61 -6.43
N THR A 242 -6.51 5.36 -6.12
CA THR A 242 -7.91 4.89 -6.00
C THR A 242 -8.65 5.61 -4.87
N LEU A 243 -8.02 5.79 -3.71
CA LEU A 243 -8.63 6.52 -2.59
C LEU A 243 -8.85 8.00 -2.91
N LEU A 244 -7.98 8.62 -3.72
CA LEU A 244 -8.14 10.00 -4.15
C LEU A 244 -9.36 10.21 -5.07
N LEU A 245 -9.86 9.15 -5.73
CA LEU A 245 -11.12 9.24 -6.49
C LEU A 245 -12.31 9.65 -5.64
N THR A 246 -12.26 9.45 -4.31
CA THR A 246 -13.30 9.95 -3.40
C THR A 246 -13.46 11.48 -3.42
N LEU A 247 -12.46 12.22 -3.94
CA LEU A 247 -12.52 13.67 -4.08
C LEU A 247 -13.42 14.16 -5.22
N LEU A 248 -13.70 13.29 -6.19
CA LEU A 248 -14.60 13.55 -7.32
C LEU A 248 -16.07 13.43 -6.89
N ASP A 249 -16.94 14.17 -7.57
CA ASP A 249 -18.39 14.10 -7.45
C ASP A 249 -19.02 13.41 -8.68
N ASP A 250 -20.23 12.89 -8.56
CA ASP A 250 -20.89 12.10 -9.63
C ASP A 250 -21.09 12.84 -10.96
N GLU A 251 -21.08 14.17 -10.92
CA GLU A 251 -21.21 15.03 -12.10
C GLU A 251 -19.89 15.28 -12.82
N ASP A 252 -18.75 14.87 -12.24
CA ASP A 252 -17.45 15.04 -12.87
C ASP A 252 -17.36 14.18 -14.13
N GLU A 253 -16.91 14.79 -15.23
CA GLU A 253 -16.82 14.16 -16.56
C GLU A 253 -16.05 12.84 -16.53
N VAL A 254 -15.03 12.70 -15.67
CA VAL A 254 -14.26 11.46 -15.52
C VAL A 254 -15.13 10.33 -14.98
N LEU A 255 -15.95 10.62 -13.96
CA LEU A 255 -16.88 9.65 -13.39
C LEU A 255 -18.03 9.36 -14.34
N VAL A 256 -18.56 10.38 -15.03
CA VAL A 256 -19.58 10.21 -16.07
C VAL A 256 -19.06 9.32 -17.20
N TRP A 257 -17.86 9.58 -17.71
CA TRP A 257 -17.20 8.77 -18.73
C TRP A 257 -16.98 7.32 -18.28
N LEU A 258 -16.52 7.12 -17.05
CA LEU A 258 -16.39 5.79 -16.45
C LEU A 258 -17.74 5.10 -16.32
N GLN A 259 -18.76 5.82 -15.84
CA GLN A 259 -20.10 5.30 -15.61
C GLN A 259 -20.80 4.93 -16.93
N GLU A 260 -20.69 5.76 -17.96
CA GLU A 260 -21.25 5.52 -19.30
C GLU A 260 -20.61 4.29 -19.98
N ARG A 261 -19.33 4.04 -19.73
CA ARG A 261 -18.66 2.82 -20.21
C ARG A 261 -18.99 1.59 -19.38
N LEU A 262 -19.17 1.73 -18.07
CA LEU A 262 -19.39 0.61 -17.15
C LEU A 262 -20.87 0.27 -16.90
N ALA A 263 -21.83 0.99 -17.50
CA ALA A 263 -23.26 0.79 -17.24
C ALA A 263 -23.86 -0.25 -18.20
N ASP A 264 -24.46 -1.29 -17.64
CA ASP A 264 -25.15 -2.38 -18.35
C ASP A 264 -26.54 -2.01 -18.91
N GLU A 265 -27.05 -0.79 -18.66
CA GLU A 265 -28.36 -0.37 -19.16
C GLU A 265 -28.31 0.95 -19.95
N PRO A 266 -28.97 1.01 -21.13
CA PRO A 266 -29.22 2.27 -21.79
C PRO A 266 -30.18 3.09 -20.92
N ARG A 267 -29.77 4.29 -20.50
CA ARG A 267 -30.65 5.24 -19.80
C ARG A 267 -31.97 5.33 -20.56
N ARG A 268 -33.07 4.82 -19.99
CA ARG A 268 -34.42 5.28 -20.35
C ARG A 268 -34.42 6.78 -20.11
N ARG A 269 -34.29 7.57 -21.18
CA ARG A 269 -34.54 9.01 -21.15
C ARG A 269 -35.94 9.18 -20.58
N ILE A 270 -36.03 9.54 -19.29
CA ILE A 270 -37.28 9.98 -18.70
C ILE A 270 -37.66 11.24 -19.49
N ARG A 271 -38.65 11.07 -20.35
CA ARG A 271 -39.25 12.10 -21.19
C ARG A 271 -40.08 13.01 -20.28
N GLY A 272 -39.40 13.83 -19.49
CA GLY A 272 -39.98 14.79 -18.54
C GLY A 272 -39.14 16.05 -18.33
N GLY A 273 -38.04 16.23 -19.07
CA GLY A 273 -37.11 17.34 -18.92
C GLY A 273 -37.39 18.53 -19.85
N LYS A 274 -38.59 19.09 -19.83
CA LYS A 274 -38.78 20.49 -20.29
C LYS A 274 -38.77 21.49 -19.11
N ALA A 275 -38.96 21.03 -17.88
CA ALA A 275 -38.88 21.87 -16.68
C ALA A 275 -37.44 22.03 -16.13
N ALA A 276 -36.50 21.14 -16.47
CA ALA A 276 -35.11 21.17 -15.99
C ALA A 276 -34.15 21.98 -16.90
N ARG A 277 -34.64 22.61 -17.97
CA ARG A 277 -33.81 23.38 -18.91
C ARG A 277 -33.64 24.86 -18.50
N ASN A 278 -34.39 25.32 -17.48
CA ASN A 278 -34.27 26.68 -16.94
C ASN A 278 -33.33 26.79 -15.73
N GLN A 279 -32.56 25.73 -15.42
CA GLN A 279 -31.62 25.69 -14.30
C GLN A 279 -30.17 25.48 -14.75
N VAL A 280 -29.84 25.94 -15.98
CA VAL A 280 -28.53 25.74 -16.62
C VAL A 280 -27.60 26.96 -16.46
N ASP A 281 -28.08 28.09 -15.94
CA ASP A 281 -27.25 29.30 -15.75
C ASP A 281 -26.48 29.37 -14.41
N ASP A 282 -26.75 28.50 -13.44
CA ASP A 282 -26.12 28.57 -12.10
C ASP A 282 -24.79 27.78 -11.98
N GLY A 283 -24.54 26.85 -12.91
CA GLY A 283 -23.33 26.03 -12.95
C GLY A 283 -22.08 26.79 -13.42
N GLY A 284 -22.25 27.80 -14.28
CA GLY A 284 -21.15 28.62 -14.79
C GLY A 284 -20.57 29.57 -13.74
N GLU A 285 -21.41 30.10 -12.84
CA GLU A 285 -20.95 30.95 -11.75
C GLU A 285 -20.22 30.15 -10.67
N THR A 286 -20.79 29.02 -10.21
CA THR A 286 -20.16 28.17 -9.18
C THR A 286 -18.80 27.63 -9.61
N ASP A 287 -18.62 27.25 -10.88
CA ASP A 287 -17.31 26.81 -11.40
C ASP A 287 -16.32 27.99 -11.54
N ARG A 288 -16.80 29.18 -11.93
CA ARG A 288 -15.99 30.41 -11.99
C ARG A 288 -15.51 30.86 -10.59
N TYR A 289 -16.35 30.80 -9.57
CA TYR A 289 -15.95 31.05 -8.18
C TYR A 289 -14.94 30.00 -7.70
N GLY A 290 -15.17 28.72 -8.03
CA GLY A 290 -14.22 27.64 -7.76
C GLY A 290 -12.85 27.89 -8.37
N GLY A 291 -12.78 28.31 -9.64
CA GLY A 291 -11.53 28.64 -10.32
C GLY A 291 -10.80 29.84 -9.69
N ARG A 292 -11.53 30.89 -9.27
CA ARG A 292 -10.93 32.03 -8.53
C ARG A 292 -10.34 31.57 -7.20
N LEU A 293 -11.05 30.70 -6.47
CA LEU A 293 -10.58 30.16 -5.20
C LEU A 293 -9.31 29.32 -5.38
N VAL A 294 -9.23 28.48 -6.41
CA VAL A 294 -8.01 27.71 -6.74
C VAL A 294 -6.83 28.64 -7.04
N LYS A 295 -7.04 29.72 -7.80
CA LYS A 295 -6.00 30.72 -8.06
C LYS A 295 -5.52 31.38 -6.77
N ALA A 296 -6.45 31.80 -5.91
CA ALA A 296 -6.12 32.40 -4.62
C ALA A 296 -5.33 31.44 -3.72
N ILE A 297 -5.76 30.17 -3.60
CA ILE A 297 -5.05 29.14 -2.85
C ILE A 297 -3.64 28.91 -3.43
N SER A 298 -3.51 28.84 -4.76
CA SER A 298 -2.22 28.63 -5.41
C SER A 298 -1.26 29.80 -5.15
N LEU A 299 -1.76 31.04 -5.23
CA LEU A 299 -0.98 32.24 -4.89
C LEU A 299 -0.55 32.24 -3.42
N LEU A 300 -1.45 31.87 -2.51
CA LEU A 300 -1.15 31.75 -1.07
C LEU A 300 -0.12 30.66 -0.80
N MET A 301 -0.17 29.53 -1.51
CA MET A 301 0.83 28.47 -1.39
C MET A 301 2.20 28.95 -1.87
N VAL A 302 2.27 29.64 -3.01
CA VAL A 302 3.54 30.22 -3.52
C VAL A 302 4.10 31.28 -2.57
N ALA A 303 3.27 32.23 -2.15
CA ALA A 303 3.66 33.26 -1.19
C ALA A 303 4.07 32.67 0.16
N GLY A 304 3.32 31.69 0.67
CA GLY A 304 3.64 30.97 1.90
C GLY A 304 4.95 30.20 1.80
N SER A 305 5.21 29.53 0.67
CA SER A 305 6.49 28.88 0.41
C SER A 305 7.65 29.88 0.38
N TRP A 306 7.45 31.04 -0.24
CA TRP A 306 8.46 32.11 -0.27
C TRP A 306 8.77 32.66 1.13
N VAL A 307 7.77 32.79 2.00
CA VAL A 307 7.94 33.25 3.39
C VAL A 307 8.60 32.17 4.25
N CYS A 308 8.18 30.91 4.11
CA CYS A 308 8.66 29.80 4.93
C CYS A 308 10.03 29.25 4.50
N PHE A 309 10.40 29.43 3.23
CA PHE A 309 11.65 28.95 2.66
C PHE A 309 12.35 30.11 1.93
N SER A 310 13.36 30.69 2.57
CA SER A 310 14.13 31.78 1.98
C SER A 310 14.93 31.28 0.78
N VAL A 311 15.00 32.11 -0.26
CA VAL A 311 15.85 31.88 -1.43
C VAL A 311 17.07 32.79 -1.32
N GLY A 312 18.24 32.18 -1.15
CA GLY A 312 19.53 32.85 -1.17
C GLY A 312 20.33 32.52 -2.43
N THR A 313 21.45 33.21 -2.61
CA THR A 313 22.48 32.83 -3.56
C THR A 313 23.75 32.51 -2.78
N SER A 314 24.35 31.34 -3.05
CA SER A 314 25.68 31.00 -2.56
C SER A 314 26.72 31.89 -3.24
N ASN A 315 27.90 32.01 -2.63
CA ASN A 315 29.05 32.73 -3.20
C ASN A 315 29.47 32.18 -4.59
N GLU A 316 29.08 30.94 -4.91
CA GLU A 316 29.31 30.28 -6.20
C GLU A 316 28.16 30.49 -7.23
N GLY A 317 27.19 31.37 -6.93
CA GLY A 317 26.05 31.66 -7.82
C GLY A 317 24.92 30.63 -7.81
N GLN A 318 25.00 29.60 -6.96
CA GLN A 318 23.93 28.59 -6.83
C GLN A 318 22.79 29.07 -5.93
N LEU A 319 21.54 28.73 -6.31
CA LEU A 319 20.36 29.01 -5.49
C LEU A 319 20.34 28.14 -4.22
N THR A 320 20.32 28.80 -3.05
CA THR A 320 20.21 28.16 -1.75
C THR A 320 18.78 28.32 -1.22
N PHE A 321 18.24 27.26 -0.64
CA PHE A 321 16.91 27.27 -0.03
C PHE A 321 17.05 26.85 1.43
N GLN A 322 16.52 27.64 2.35
CA GLN A 322 16.55 27.30 3.78
C GLN A 322 15.22 27.61 4.46
N PRO A 323 14.76 26.76 5.40
CA PRO A 323 13.58 27.08 6.19
C PRO A 323 13.86 28.29 7.10
N THR A 324 12.93 29.24 7.14
CA THR A 324 13.02 30.47 7.95
C THR A 324 12.49 30.31 9.38
N PHE A 325 11.92 29.14 9.69
CA PHE A 325 11.28 28.84 10.98
C PHE A 325 12.11 27.87 11.82
N SER A 326 11.95 27.96 13.14
CA SER A 326 12.61 27.04 14.07
C SER A 326 11.84 25.72 14.22
N ARG A 327 12.52 24.69 14.73
CA ARG A 327 11.89 23.40 15.05
C ARG A 327 10.74 23.57 16.04
N ASP A 328 10.89 24.41 17.05
CA ASP A 328 9.85 24.62 18.07
C ASP A 328 8.61 25.32 17.50
N GLN A 329 8.81 26.31 16.62
CA GLN A 329 7.72 26.93 15.87
C GLN A 329 6.97 25.90 15.02
N TYR A 330 7.69 25.05 14.29
CA TYR A 330 7.08 23.96 13.52
C TYR A 330 6.29 22.99 14.41
N LEU A 331 6.88 22.55 15.54
CA LEU A 331 6.21 21.61 16.45
C LEU A 331 4.94 22.23 17.05
N ASN A 332 4.97 23.50 17.45
CA ASN A 332 3.80 24.20 17.97
C ASN A 332 2.69 24.31 16.91
N PHE A 333 3.03 24.68 15.68
CA PHE A 333 2.06 24.71 14.58
C PHE A 333 1.48 23.32 14.30
N MET A 334 2.32 22.29 14.32
CA MET A 334 1.91 20.91 14.07
C MET A 334 1.00 20.37 15.17
N GLN A 335 1.19 20.76 16.43
CA GLN A 335 0.25 20.43 17.51
C GLN A 335 -1.14 21.00 17.24
N THR A 336 -1.23 22.24 16.76
CA THR A 336 -2.50 22.87 16.40
C THR A 336 -3.16 22.12 15.24
N MET A 337 -2.41 21.79 14.19
CA MET A 337 -2.92 21.04 13.04
C MET A 337 -3.44 19.65 13.43
N LEU A 338 -2.70 18.91 14.27
CA LEU A 338 -3.08 17.58 14.76
C LEU A 338 -4.37 17.59 15.61
N ARG A 339 -4.67 18.71 16.27
CA ARG A 339 -5.92 18.90 17.02
C ARG A 339 -7.07 19.37 16.13
N ALA A 340 -6.79 20.26 15.18
CA ALA A 340 -7.78 20.82 14.28
C ALA A 340 -8.32 19.81 13.27
N ALA A 341 -7.48 18.91 12.75
CA ALA A 341 -7.88 17.98 11.70
C ALA A 341 -9.00 17.00 12.14
N PRO A 342 -8.90 16.30 13.30
CA PRO A 342 -10.01 15.50 13.81
C PRO A 342 -11.27 16.33 14.09
N LEU A 343 -11.14 17.55 14.62
CA LEU A 343 -12.29 18.41 14.91
C LEU A 343 -13.06 18.77 13.64
N LEU A 344 -12.35 19.14 12.57
CA LEU A 344 -12.94 19.43 11.27
C LEU A 344 -13.75 18.23 10.74
N VAL A 345 -13.14 17.04 10.74
CA VAL A 345 -13.79 15.82 10.25
C VAL A 345 -14.98 15.43 11.13
N PHE A 346 -14.87 15.58 12.45
CA PHE A 346 -15.96 15.32 13.37
C PHE A 346 -17.18 16.22 13.09
N VAL A 347 -16.97 17.53 12.90
CA VAL A 347 -18.07 18.46 12.54
C VAL A 347 -18.72 18.06 11.22
N LEU A 348 -17.93 17.72 10.20
CA LEU A 348 -18.46 17.24 8.92
C LEU A 348 -19.23 15.92 9.06
N MET A 349 -18.77 15.03 9.93
CA MET A 349 -19.39 13.75 10.20
C MET A 349 -20.73 13.92 10.93
N VAL A 350 -20.79 14.78 11.96
CA VAL A 350 -22.03 15.14 12.65
C VAL A 350 -23.02 15.78 11.68
N LYS A 351 -22.57 16.71 10.82
CA LYS A 351 -23.44 17.31 9.79
C LYS A 351 -24.05 16.25 8.86
N ARG A 352 -23.25 15.29 8.38
CA ARG A 352 -23.73 14.19 7.52
C ARG A 352 -24.68 13.26 8.28
N PHE A 353 -24.39 12.97 9.55
CA PHE A 353 -25.26 12.16 10.41
C PHE A 353 -26.62 12.83 10.66
N LEU A 354 -26.66 14.14 10.96
CA LEU A 354 -27.91 14.88 11.12
C LEU A 354 -28.74 14.90 9.83
N LYS A 355 -28.10 15.05 8.66
CA LYS A 355 -28.77 14.95 7.36
C LYS A 355 -29.39 13.57 7.15
N LEU A 356 -28.68 12.51 7.54
CA LEU A 356 -29.12 11.12 7.46
C LEU A 356 -30.30 10.82 8.39
N LEU A 357 -30.34 11.43 9.58
CA LEU A 357 -31.49 11.36 10.49
C LEU A 357 -32.70 12.12 9.92
N ALA A 358 -32.49 13.28 9.31
CA ALA A 358 -33.56 14.08 8.73
C ALA A 358 -34.20 13.44 7.49
N SER A 359 -33.50 12.55 6.79
CA SER A 359 -33.98 11.88 5.58
C SER A 359 -34.69 10.54 5.83
N GLN A 360 -35.12 10.25 7.06
CA GLN A 360 -35.83 9.01 7.39
C GLN A 360 -37.32 9.12 7.07
N ASP A 361 -37.85 8.11 6.37
CA ASP A 361 -39.27 8.07 5.98
C ASP A 361 -40.18 7.79 7.19
N SER A 362 -41.36 8.44 7.21
CA SER A 362 -42.41 8.15 8.19
C SER A 362 -43.15 6.86 7.85
N VAL A 363 -43.37 5.99 8.83
CA VAL A 363 -44.02 4.67 8.64
C VAL A 363 -45.54 4.80 8.69
N GLY A 364 -46.23 4.26 7.68
CA GLY A 364 -47.71 4.23 7.61
C GLY A 364 -48.38 2.88 7.93
N SER A 365 -47.64 1.76 8.02
CA SER A 365 -48.21 0.42 8.30
C SER A 365 -47.29 -0.48 9.16
N LEU A 366 -47.85 -1.53 9.78
CA LEU A 366 -47.13 -2.44 10.68
C LEU A 366 -46.04 -3.28 9.97
N ALA A 367 -46.33 -3.77 8.76
CA ALA A 367 -45.38 -4.54 7.95
C ALA A 367 -44.22 -3.66 7.42
N GLU A 368 -44.54 -2.42 7.03
CA GLU A 368 -43.54 -1.40 6.71
C GLU A 368 -42.69 -1.08 7.95
N GLY A 369 -43.30 -1.10 9.15
CA GLY A 369 -42.64 -0.88 10.43
C GLY A 369 -41.54 -1.90 10.75
N MET A 370 -41.78 -3.21 10.59
CA MET A 370 -40.74 -4.23 10.81
C MET A 370 -39.57 -4.09 9.81
N ARG A 371 -39.89 -3.81 8.54
CA ARG A 371 -38.87 -3.58 7.51
C ARG A 371 -38.06 -2.32 7.79
N GLN A 372 -38.72 -1.24 8.21
CA GLN A 372 -38.07 0.02 8.56
C GLN A 372 -37.22 -0.11 9.82
N PHE A 373 -37.68 -0.87 10.82
CA PHE A 373 -36.91 -1.18 12.01
C PHE A 373 -35.59 -1.90 11.66
N SER A 374 -35.65 -2.93 10.82
CA SER A 374 -34.45 -3.65 10.37
C SER A 374 -33.47 -2.74 9.61
N LYS A 375 -33.98 -1.86 8.73
CA LYS A 375 -33.16 -0.85 8.05
C LYS A 375 -32.51 0.13 9.04
N ASN A 376 -33.30 0.67 9.97
CA ASN A 376 -32.83 1.61 11.00
C ASN A 376 -31.79 0.95 11.92
N LEU A 377 -31.96 -0.32 12.26
CA LEU A 377 -30.99 -1.09 13.04
C LEU A 377 -29.67 -1.27 12.27
N GLY A 378 -29.73 -1.64 10.99
CA GLY A 378 -28.53 -1.73 10.14
C GLY A 378 -27.81 -0.39 10.00
N LEU A 379 -28.57 0.70 9.89
CA LEU A 379 -28.07 2.07 9.83
C LEU A 379 -27.40 2.49 11.15
N LEU A 380 -28.02 2.16 12.28
CA LEU A 380 -27.50 2.40 13.62
C LEU A 380 -26.17 1.67 13.82
N ILE A 381 -26.11 0.36 13.50
CA ILE A 381 -24.89 -0.44 13.59
C ILE A 381 -23.79 0.17 12.73
N SER A 382 -24.08 0.48 11.47
CA SER A 382 -23.11 1.07 10.54
C SER A 382 -22.61 2.42 11.03
N THR A 383 -23.48 3.23 11.63
CA THR A 383 -23.13 4.52 12.25
C THR A 383 -22.21 4.33 13.45
N ILE A 384 -22.56 3.42 14.37
CA ILE A 384 -21.72 3.11 15.53
C ILE A 384 -20.33 2.65 15.09
N VAL A 385 -20.26 1.77 14.07
CA VAL A 385 -18.99 1.32 13.51
C VAL A 385 -18.21 2.49 12.91
N ALA A 386 -18.84 3.34 12.11
CA ALA A 386 -18.21 4.51 11.50
C ALA A 386 -17.61 5.48 12.55
N PHE A 387 -18.39 5.84 13.58
CA PHE A 387 -17.91 6.70 14.67
C PHE A 387 -16.80 6.01 15.48
N THR A 388 -16.92 4.71 15.74
CA THR A 388 -15.87 3.95 16.44
C THR A 388 -14.56 3.97 15.67
N VAL A 389 -14.58 3.69 14.36
CA VAL A 389 -13.39 3.76 13.51
C VAL A 389 -12.80 5.17 13.51
N PHE A 390 -13.65 6.20 13.37
CA PHE A 390 -13.21 7.58 13.42
C PHE A 390 -12.50 7.91 14.75
N PHE A 391 -13.15 7.73 15.90
CA PHE A 391 -12.58 8.07 17.20
C PHE A 391 -11.30 7.26 17.51
N MET A 392 -11.28 5.98 17.16
CA MET A 392 -10.08 5.15 17.36
C MET A 392 -8.93 5.57 16.45
N SER A 393 -9.21 6.11 15.26
CA SER A 393 -8.19 6.64 14.35
C SER A 393 -7.53 7.95 14.81
N ILE A 394 -8.13 8.66 15.78
CA ILE A 394 -7.52 9.83 16.42
C ILE A 394 -6.31 9.39 17.25
N VAL A 395 -6.32 8.19 17.85
CA VAL A 395 -5.21 7.68 18.67
C VAL A 395 -3.89 7.64 17.89
N PRO A 396 -3.74 6.90 16.77
CA PRO A 396 -2.49 6.88 16.03
C PRO A 396 -2.16 8.22 15.37
N HIS A 397 -3.16 9.03 15.01
CA HIS A 397 -2.95 10.37 14.48
C HIS A 397 -2.30 11.30 15.53
N SER A 398 -2.81 11.27 16.76
CA SER A 398 -2.27 12.04 17.89
C SER A 398 -0.85 11.64 18.28
N ARG A 399 -0.45 10.39 17.99
CA ARG A 399 0.89 9.86 18.27
C ARG A 399 1.97 10.29 17.27
N LEU A 400 1.61 11.05 16.24
CA LEU A 400 2.60 11.61 15.30
C LEU A 400 3.59 12.54 16.01
N LEU A 401 3.13 13.27 17.04
CA LEU A 401 3.96 14.04 17.96
C LEU A 401 3.82 13.49 19.39
N PRO A 402 4.93 13.39 20.16
CA PRO A 402 4.87 12.99 21.56
C PRO A 402 3.98 13.91 22.43
N SER A 403 3.96 15.21 22.15
CA SER A 403 3.19 16.20 22.93
C SER A 403 1.68 16.11 22.75
N THR A 404 1.20 15.50 21.68
CA THR A 404 -0.23 15.29 21.41
C THR A 404 -0.69 13.86 21.68
N ALA A 405 0.22 12.95 22.05
CA ALA A 405 -0.07 11.54 22.17
C ALA A 405 -1.10 11.27 23.27
N ILE A 406 -2.21 10.63 22.91
CA ILE A 406 -3.23 10.24 23.88
C ILE A 406 -2.74 9.01 24.68
N SER A 407 -2.57 9.19 25.99
CA SER A 407 -2.07 8.15 26.92
C SER A 407 -3.16 7.44 27.72
N SER A 408 -4.45 7.72 27.47
CA SER A 408 -5.56 7.07 28.17
C SER A 408 -5.52 5.54 27.98
N PRO A 409 -5.47 4.73 29.07
CA PRO A 409 -5.42 3.27 28.99
C PRO A 409 -6.63 2.66 28.28
N VAL A 410 -7.83 3.21 28.53
CA VAL A 410 -9.09 2.74 27.93
C VAL A 410 -9.05 2.87 26.42
N LEU A 411 -8.72 4.07 25.94
CA LEU A 411 -8.67 4.37 24.51
C LEU A 411 -7.52 3.62 23.82
N THR A 412 -6.39 3.47 24.50
CA THR A 412 -5.24 2.70 23.99
C THR A 412 -5.56 1.21 23.86
N ARG A 413 -6.31 0.62 24.81
CA ARG A 413 -6.74 -0.78 24.74
C ARG A 413 -7.75 -1.02 23.63
N ALA A 414 -8.74 -0.13 23.49
CA ALA A 414 -9.71 -0.19 22.40
C ALA A 414 -9.03 -0.06 21.03
N TYR A 415 -8.12 0.91 20.88
CA TYR A 415 -7.27 1.05 19.70
C TYR A 415 -6.46 -0.22 19.43
N ALA A 416 -5.84 -0.83 20.44
CA ALA A 416 -5.04 -2.05 20.26
C ALA A 416 -5.87 -3.23 19.69
N GLY A 417 -7.16 -3.31 20.03
CA GLY A 417 -8.09 -4.26 19.43
C GLY A 417 -8.27 -4.03 17.93
N LEU A 418 -8.68 -2.83 17.53
CA LEU A 418 -8.89 -2.50 16.11
C LEU A 418 -7.59 -2.49 15.30
N HIS A 419 -6.48 -2.10 15.91
CA HIS A 419 -5.17 -2.16 15.28
C HIS A 419 -4.74 -3.59 14.99
N SER A 420 -5.07 -4.54 15.89
CA SER A 420 -4.80 -5.97 15.62
C SER A 420 -5.64 -6.55 14.48
N LEU A 421 -6.77 -5.92 14.15
CA LEU A 421 -7.59 -6.23 12.98
C LEU A 421 -7.21 -5.39 11.75
N TYR A 422 -6.19 -4.52 11.86
CA TYR A 422 -5.81 -3.53 10.85
C TYR A 422 -6.95 -2.61 10.38
N VAL A 423 -7.99 -2.45 11.21
CA VAL A 423 -9.10 -1.53 10.94
C VAL A 423 -8.68 -0.08 11.21
N VAL A 424 -7.69 0.13 12.08
CA VAL A 424 -7.13 1.45 12.38
C VAL A 424 -5.62 1.32 12.53
N ASN A 425 -4.84 2.03 11.70
CA ASN A 425 -3.39 1.91 11.67
C ASN A 425 -2.64 3.24 11.84
N GLN A 426 -1.35 3.12 12.14
CA GLN A 426 -0.40 4.22 12.19
C GLN A 426 0.47 4.23 10.93
N TYR A 427 0.71 5.42 10.39
CA TYR A 427 1.46 5.64 9.14
C TYR A 427 2.70 6.54 9.37
N GLY A 428 3.60 6.57 8.40
CA GLY A 428 4.71 7.54 8.31
C GLY A 428 5.97 7.20 9.11
N ARG A 429 5.96 6.21 10.02
CA ARG A 429 7.09 5.94 10.94
C ARG A 429 8.45 5.74 10.25
N HIS A 430 8.47 5.18 9.05
CA HIS A 430 9.69 4.92 8.27
C HIS A 430 10.34 6.19 7.68
N LEU A 431 9.60 7.31 7.62
CA LEU A 431 10.06 8.58 7.04
C LEU A 431 10.70 9.52 8.08
N THR A 432 10.62 9.14 9.37
CA THR A 432 11.23 9.88 10.49
C THR A 432 12.72 10.10 10.28
N LYS A 433 13.46 9.11 9.75
CA LYS A 433 14.90 9.21 9.52
C LYS A 433 15.23 8.89 8.07
N MET A 434 15.62 9.93 7.33
CA MET A 434 16.11 9.76 5.97
C MET A 434 17.44 9.00 5.98
N ARG A 435 17.59 8.02 5.07
CA ARG A 435 18.84 7.27 4.96
C ARG A 435 19.91 8.16 4.32
N PRO A 436 21.11 8.29 4.93
CA PRO A 436 22.17 9.13 4.38
C PRO A 436 22.89 8.50 3.18
N MET A 437 22.78 7.19 3.00
CA MET A 437 23.39 6.43 1.91
C MET A 437 22.57 5.17 1.64
N ARG A 438 22.69 4.61 0.42
CA ARG A 438 22.06 3.33 0.08
C ARG A 438 22.96 2.19 0.55
N ARG A 439 22.39 1.32 1.38
CA ARG A 439 23.03 0.10 1.85
C ARG A 439 22.27 -1.10 1.31
N GLU A 440 22.99 -2.05 0.75
CA GLU A 440 22.44 -3.28 0.18
C GLU A 440 23.08 -4.49 0.83
N ILE A 441 22.26 -5.44 1.25
CA ILE A 441 22.71 -6.75 1.69
C ILE A 441 22.78 -7.63 0.44
N ILE A 442 23.95 -8.25 0.22
CA ILE A 442 24.21 -9.17 -0.89
C ILE A 442 24.51 -10.54 -0.31
N LEU A 443 23.86 -11.57 -0.84
CA LEU A 443 24.09 -12.95 -0.46
C LEU A 443 25.22 -13.51 -1.33
N GLU A 444 26.19 -14.15 -0.71
CA GLU A 444 27.35 -14.72 -1.39
C GLU A 444 27.51 -16.19 -0.98
N TYR A 445 27.90 -17.04 -1.93
CA TYR A 445 28.15 -18.47 -1.70
C TYR A 445 29.53 -18.87 -2.17
N SER A 446 30.09 -19.91 -1.54
CA SER A 446 31.32 -20.57 -1.98
C SER A 446 31.39 -22.01 -1.49
N ASP A 447 32.20 -22.82 -2.17
CA ASP A 447 32.55 -24.18 -1.75
C ASP A 447 33.84 -24.22 -0.89
N ASP A 448 34.58 -23.12 -0.83
CA ASP A 448 35.81 -22.97 -0.04
C ASP A 448 35.82 -21.62 0.69
N LEU A 449 36.25 -21.62 1.94
CA LEU A 449 36.32 -20.41 2.79
C LEU A 449 37.29 -19.37 2.23
N ASN A 450 38.42 -19.83 1.69
CA ASN A 450 39.48 -18.98 1.11
C ASN A 450 39.35 -18.84 -0.42
N GLY A 451 38.30 -19.41 -1.00
CA GLY A 451 38.06 -19.41 -2.43
C GLY A 451 37.41 -18.13 -2.95
N THR A 452 37.04 -18.17 -4.22
CA THR A 452 36.23 -17.12 -4.83
C THR A 452 34.80 -17.23 -4.32
N TRP A 453 34.20 -16.08 -3.99
CA TRP A 453 32.81 -15.97 -3.56
C TRP A 453 31.96 -15.50 -4.73
N HIS A 454 30.84 -16.17 -4.96
CA HIS A 454 29.89 -15.83 -6.01
C HIS A 454 28.64 -15.20 -5.39
N GLU A 455 28.07 -14.20 -6.05
CA GLU A 455 26.89 -13.49 -5.57
C GLU A 455 25.61 -14.16 -6.09
N TYR A 456 24.59 -14.27 -5.22
CA TYR A 456 23.24 -14.60 -5.68
C TYR A 456 22.59 -13.39 -6.36
N GLY A 457 21.99 -13.62 -7.51
CA GLY A 457 21.27 -12.58 -8.23
C GLY A 457 19.86 -12.34 -7.67
N PHE A 458 19.43 -11.09 -7.68
CA PHE A 458 18.08 -10.68 -7.28
C PHE A 458 17.24 -10.26 -8.49
N GLN A 459 15.91 -10.41 -8.39
CA GLN A 459 14.99 -10.12 -9.50
C GLN A 459 14.57 -8.66 -9.57
N TYR A 460 14.35 -8.00 -8.42
CA TYR A 460 13.75 -6.67 -8.36
C TYR A 460 14.57 -5.62 -7.61
N LYS A 461 15.59 -6.01 -6.85
CA LYS A 461 16.50 -5.05 -6.18
C LYS A 461 17.84 -4.90 -6.92
N PRO A 462 18.51 -3.73 -6.79
CA PRO A 462 19.88 -3.57 -7.24
C PRO A 462 20.82 -4.53 -6.52
N TRP A 463 21.66 -5.23 -7.27
CA TRP A 463 22.69 -6.11 -6.72
C TRP A 463 23.98 -6.09 -7.56
N THR A 464 23.85 -5.95 -8.88
CA THR A 464 24.98 -5.82 -9.83
C THR A 464 25.15 -4.38 -10.34
N ILE A 465 26.35 -4.08 -10.86
CA ILE A 465 26.66 -2.84 -11.61
C ILE A 465 26.25 -2.94 -13.09
N GLU A 466 25.91 -4.13 -13.57
CA GLU A 466 25.45 -4.32 -14.95
C GLU A 466 24.18 -3.53 -15.23
N ARG A 467 24.23 -2.71 -16.29
CA ARG A 467 23.16 -1.76 -16.60
C ARG A 467 21.81 -2.45 -16.86
N ALA A 468 21.81 -3.58 -17.56
CA ALA A 468 20.59 -4.31 -17.94
C ALA A 468 19.85 -4.93 -16.74
N SER A 469 20.57 -5.28 -15.67
CA SER A 469 20.04 -6.06 -14.54
C SER A 469 19.96 -5.25 -13.24
N SER A 470 20.28 -3.96 -13.26
CA SER A 470 20.50 -3.17 -12.02
C SER A 470 19.32 -2.32 -11.55
N LEU A 471 18.34 -2.03 -12.41
CA LEU A 471 17.13 -1.25 -12.07
C LEU A 471 15.85 -1.86 -12.69
N PRO A 472 15.50 -3.11 -12.34
CA PRO A 472 14.30 -3.78 -12.84
C PRO A 472 13.01 -3.09 -12.35
N TYR A 473 11.96 -3.12 -13.17
CA TYR A 473 10.68 -2.47 -12.85
C TYR A 473 9.52 -3.45 -12.75
N GLY A 474 8.96 -3.58 -11.55
CA GLY A 474 7.83 -4.49 -11.26
C GLY A 474 6.44 -3.88 -11.41
N TRP A 475 6.30 -2.58 -11.71
CA TRP A 475 5.01 -1.87 -11.80
C TRP A 475 4.11 -2.12 -10.57
N LEU A 476 2.92 -2.70 -10.74
CA LEU A 476 1.97 -3.04 -9.67
C LEU A 476 2.36 -4.26 -8.84
N HIS A 477 3.35 -5.04 -9.31
CA HIS A 477 3.85 -6.19 -8.57
C HIS A 477 4.70 -5.71 -7.39
N PHE A 478 4.39 -6.21 -6.19
CA PHE A 478 5.13 -5.90 -4.97
C PHE A 478 6.07 -7.07 -4.61
N PRO A 479 7.38 -6.98 -4.91
CA PRO A 479 8.34 -8.05 -4.66
C PRO A 479 8.76 -8.03 -3.19
N ARG A 480 7.99 -8.73 -2.35
CA ARG A 480 8.15 -8.76 -0.88
C ARG A 480 9.53 -9.22 -0.44
N PHE A 481 10.09 -10.20 -1.14
CA PHE A 481 11.40 -10.76 -0.84
C PHE A 481 12.50 -9.72 -1.00
N ASP A 482 12.65 -9.15 -2.20
CA ASP A 482 13.63 -8.10 -2.52
C ASP A 482 13.47 -6.85 -1.65
N PHE A 483 12.23 -6.39 -1.46
CA PHE A 483 11.95 -5.23 -0.60
C PHE A 483 12.41 -5.46 0.84
N LYS A 484 12.38 -6.69 1.34
CA LYS A 484 12.79 -7.00 2.72
C LYS A 484 14.27 -6.77 2.97
N PHE A 485 15.12 -6.91 1.95
CA PHE A 485 16.56 -6.62 2.07
C PHE A 485 16.82 -5.13 2.29
N TYR A 486 16.02 -4.26 1.66
CA TYR A 486 16.06 -2.83 1.92
C TYR A 486 15.71 -2.52 3.38
N ASP A 487 14.64 -3.10 3.93
CA ASP A 487 14.28 -2.92 5.34
C ASP A 487 15.38 -3.45 6.27
N GLY A 488 15.95 -4.61 5.92
CA GLY A 488 17.02 -5.25 6.68
C GLY A 488 18.26 -4.38 6.78
N SER A 489 18.73 -3.80 5.67
CA SER A 489 19.99 -3.04 5.60
C SER A 489 19.98 -1.74 6.44
N GLY A 490 18.79 -1.23 6.77
CA GLY A 490 18.61 -0.04 7.62
C GLY A 490 18.49 -0.34 9.12
N SER A 491 18.57 -1.60 9.53
CA SER A 491 18.26 -2.05 10.88
C SER A 491 19.40 -2.84 11.52
N LYS A 492 19.31 -3.14 12.83
CA LYS A 492 20.28 -3.99 13.51
C LYS A 492 20.12 -5.45 13.07
N THR A 493 21.23 -6.17 12.95
CA THR A 493 21.29 -7.59 12.56
C THR A 493 20.43 -8.49 13.45
N ASP A 494 20.40 -8.24 14.76
CA ASP A 494 19.57 -8.98 15.74
C ASP A 494 18.06 -8.94 15.44
N ALA A 495 17.59 -7.89 14.78
CA ALA A 495 16.19 -7.74 14.39
C ALA A 495 15.84 -8.55 13.13
N GLN A 496 16.83 -8.94 12.32
CA GLN A 496 16.64 -9.58 11.02
C GLN A 496 16.75 -11.11 11.10
N LYS A 497 16.05 -11.70 12.07
CA LYS A 497 16.08 -13.15 12.33
C LYS A 497 15.58 -14.01 11.16
N TRP A 498 14.84 -13.45 10.21
CA TRP A 498 14.37 -14.16 9.00
C TRP A 498 15.52 -14.56 8.05
N ILE A 499 16.71 -13.98 8.21
CA ILE A 499 17.90 -14.32 7.40
C ILE A 499 18.45 -15.70 7.78
N TYR A 500 18.36 -16.13 9.05
CA TYR A 500 18.81 -17.47 9.46
C TYR A 500 18.09 -18.60 8.71
N PRO A 501 16.74 -18.68 8.66
CA PRO A 501 16.07 -19.71 7.89
C PRO A 501 16.25 -19.54 6.37
N LEU A 502 16.44 -18.31 5.86
CA LEU A 502 16.82 -18.11 4.46
C LEU A 502 18.16 -18.79 4.15
N ILE A 503 19.20 -18.49 4.93
CA ILE A 503 20.54 -19.08 4.74
C ILE A 503 20.48 -20.61 4.87
N TYR A 504 19.78 -21.11 5.88
CA TYR A 504 19.57 -22.55 6.06
C TYR A 504 18.93 -23.22 4.84
N ARG A 505 17.84 -22.63 4.30
CA ARG A 505 17.16 -23.15 3.11
C ARG A 505 18.00 -23.07 1.83
N LEU A 506 18.87 -22.06 1.71
CA LEU A 506 19.83 -21.96 0.61
C LEU A 506 20.95 -23.01 0.71
N LEU A 507 21.46 -23.28 1.92
CA LEU A 507 22.42 -24.36 2.17
C LEU A 507 21.83 -25.75 1.90
N GLU A 508 20.53 -25.94 2.12
CA GLU A 508 19.79 -27.15 1.75
C GLU A 508 19.43 -27.22 0.24
N HIS A 509 19.74 -26.18 -0.54
CA HIS A 509 19.38 -26.08 -1.97
C HIS A 509 17.87 -26.24 -2.24
N GLN A 510 17.05 -25.63 -1.38
CA GLN A 510 15.59 -25.74 -1.48
C GLN A 510 15.05 -24.95 -2.66
N GLN A 511 14.55 -25.66 -3.68
CA GLN A 511 14.03 -25.08 -4.93
C GLN A 511 13.03 -23.94 -4.72
N PRO A 512 12.02 -24.04 -3.82
CA PRO A 512 11.07 -22.95 -3.62
C PRO A 512 11.73 -21.62 -3.19
N VAL A 513 12.84 -21.68 -2.46
CA VAL A 513 13.59 -20.49 -2.01
C VAL A 513 14.53 -19.99 -3.08
N LEU A 514 15.20 -20.88 -3.83
CA LEU A 514 16.05 -20.51 -4.97
C LEU A 514 15.25 -19.82 -6.07
N GLU A 515 14.01 -20.22 -6.26
CA GLU A 515 13.08 -19.54 -7.16
C GLU A 515 12.79 -18.08 -6.72
N LEU A 516 13.06 -17.63 -5.50
CA LEU A 516 12.90 -16.21 -5.16
C LEU A 516 14.02 -15.34 -5.77
N LEU A 517 15.11 -15.95 -6.23
CA LEU A 517 16.31 -15.30 -6.77
C LEU A 517 16.31 -15.31 -8.31
N ASP A 518 17.26 -14.61 -8.93
CA ASP A 518 17.51 -14.70 -10.37
C ASP A 518 18.19 -16.04 -10.68
N GLY A 519 17.46 -16.95 -11.33
CA GLY A 519 17.93 -18.31 -11.61
C GLY A 519 19.20 -18.40 -12.46
N ARG A 520 19.61 -17.32 -13.15
CA ARG A 520 20.89 -17.26 -13.88
C ARG A 520 22.11 -17.18 -12.96
N HIS A 521 21.90 -16.76 -11.71
CA HIS A 521 22.94 -16.48 -10.73
C HIS A 521 22.75 -17.32 -9.45
N VAL A 522 22.35 -18.58 -9.63
CA VAL A 522 22.14 -19.56 -8.55
C VAL A 522 23.05 -20.77 -8.80
N PRO A 523 23.71 -21.34 -7.78
CA PRO A 523 24.57 -22.49 -7.97
C PRO A 523 23.78 -23.74 -8.38
N SER A 524 24.37 -24.56 -9.25
CA SER A 524 23.79 -25.82 -9.71
C SER A 524 23.68 -26.88 -8.61
N ARG A 525 24.51 -26.79 -7.57
CA ARG A 525 24.52 -27.68 -6.40
C ARG A 525 24.45 -26.89 -5.10
N ALA A 526 24.15 -27.58 -4.00
CA ALA A 526 24.17 -27.01 -2.66
C ALA A 526 25.57 -26.45 -2.33
N PRO A 527 25.71 -25.16 -1.98
CA PRO A 527 26.99 -24.60 -1.57
C PRO A 527 27.35 -25.04 -0.15
N LYS A 528 28.65 -25.13 0.16
CA LYS A 528 29.11 -25.44 1.53
C LYS A 528 29.00 -24.26 2.49
N TYR A 529 29.23 -23.06 1.98
CA TYR A 529 29.27 -21.84 2.76
C TYR A 529 28.43 -20.73 2.13
N ILE A 530 27.72 -20.01 2.98
CA ILE A 530 26.99 -18.80 2.60
C ILE A 530 27.39 -17.69 3.57
N ARG A 531 27.61 -16.50 3.04
CA ARG A 531 27.80 -15.28 3.83
C ARG A 531 26.90 -14.18 3.32
N THR A 532 26.73 -13.13 4.13
CA THR A 532 25.98 -11.95 3.69
C THR A 532 26.86 -10.72 3.88
N SER A 533 27.12 -10.01 2.78
CA SER A 533 27.98 -8.84 2.72
C SER A 533 27.12 -7.57 2.64
N LEU A 534 27.57 -6.50 3.30
CA LEU A 534 26.95 -5.19 3.22
C LEU A 534 27.73 -4.31 2.25
N TYR A 535 27.04 -3.78 1.25
CA TYR A 535 27.60 -2.88 0.26
C TYR A 535 26.97 -1.50 0.35
N ARG A 536 27.77 -0.47 0.09
CA ARG A 536 27.28 0.87 -0.24
C ARG A 536 27.06 0.94 -1.74
N PHE A 537 25.91 1.46 -2.13
CA PHE A 537 25.60 1.77 -3.51
C PHE A 537 25.44 3.28 -3.66
N SER A 538 25.93 3.84 -4.76
CA SER A 538 25.74 5.24 -5.13
C SER A 538 25.48 5.36 -6.62
N TYR A 539 24.66 6.34 -7.01
CA TYR A 539 24.46 6.59 -8.44
C TYR A 539 25.74 7.12 -9.08
N THR A 540 26.02 6.66 -10.29
CA THR A 540 27.09 7.17 -11.15
C THR A 540 26.71 8.53 -11.74
N ALA A 541 27.71 9.31 -12.17
CA ALA A 541 27.46 10.54 -12.91
C ALA A 541 27.07 10.21 -14.36
N PHE A 542 26.37 11.14 -15.02
CA PHE A 542 26.00 10.99 -16.43
C PHE A 542 27.21 10.79 -17.36
N THR A 543 28.38 11.34 -16.97
CA THR A 543 29.63 11.30 -17.73
C THR A 543 30.41 9.99 -17.63
N ASP A 544 30.09 9.13 -16.66
CA ASP A 544 30.94 7.97 -16.33
C ASP A 544 30.82 6.81 -17.34
N GLY A 545 29.94 6.92 -18.35
CA GLY A 545 29.78 5.97 -19.47
C GLY A 545 29.32 4.55 -19.07
N GLY A 546 29.29 4.23 -17.77
CA GLY A 546 29.04 2.90 -17.21
C GLY A 546 27.58 2.60 -16.84
N GLY A 547 27.41 1.66 -15.90
CA GLY A 547 26.12 1.29 -15.32
C GLY A 547 25.54 2.36 -14.39
N PHE A 548 24.33 2.15 -13.86
CA PHE A 548 23.65 3.12 -13.00
C PHE A 548 24.26 3.26 -11.59
N TRP A 549 25.05 2.27 -11.17
CA TRP A 549 25.55 2.16 -9.81
C TRP A 549 27.07 2.03 -9.77
N ALA A 550 27.68 2.73 -8.82
CA ALA A 550 28.95 2.36 -8.23
C ALA A 550 28.66 1.64 -6.90
N ARG A 551 29.47 0.63 -6.56
CA ARG A 551 29.33 -0.09 -5.29
C ARG A 551 30.67 -0.28 -4.59
N GLU A 552 30.63 -0.29 -3.27
CA GLU A 552 31.78 -0.48 -2.39
C GLU A 552 31.39 -1.44 -1.26
N ARG A 553 32.21 -2.46 -0.98
CA ARG A 553 31.96 -3.38 0.13
C ARG A 553 32.30 -2.68 1.45
N LEU A 554 31.33 -2.57 2.36
CA LEU A 554 31.52 -1.93 3.66
C LEU A 554 32.02 -2.92 4.71
N SER A 555 31.30 -4.03 4.87
CA SER A 555 31.59 -5.03 5.90
C SER A 555 30.83 -6.32 5.62
N ASP A 556 31.10 -7.37 6.40
CA ASP A 556 30.17 -8.48 6.55
C ASP A 556 28.93 -8.02 7.33
N TYR A 557 27.75 -8.46 6.90
CA TYR A 557 26.47 -8.20 7.57
C TYR A 557 26.11 -9.35 8.52
N PHE A 558 26.28 -10.58 8.06
CA PHE A 558 26.33 -11.78 8.89
C PHE A 558 27.60 -12.56 8.58
N ASN A 559 28.09 -13.28 9.59
CA ASN A 559 29.22 -14.19 9.45
C ASN A 559 28.95 -15.29 8.43
N VAL A 560 30.02 -15.97 8.02
CA VAL A 560 29.95 -17.16 7.18
C VAL A 560 29.23 -18.27 7.96
N PHE A 561 28.25 -18.91 7.32
CA PHE A 561 27.54 -20.06 7.86
C PHE A 561 27.74 -21.27 6.96
N SER A 562 27.86 -22.44 7.60
CA SER A 562 27.78 -23.76 6.99
C SER A 562 26.56 -24.51 7.52
N HIS A 563 26.17 -25.59 6.85
CA HIS A 563 25.03 -26.41 7.27
C HIS A 563 25.16 -26.98 8.71
N ASP A 564 26.39 -27.27 9.13
CA ASP A 564 26.69 -27.82 10.46
C ASP A 564 27.04 -26.77 11.52
N ASP A 565 26.87 -25.48 11.20
CA ASP A 565 27.16 -24.40 12.14
C ASP A 565 26.24 -24.45 13.38
N THR A 566 26.85 -24.44 14.57
CA THR A 566 26.13 -24.55 15.85
C THR A 566 25.30 -23.31 16.12
N HIS A 567 25.82 -22.12 15.81
CA HIS A 567 25.13 -20.86 16.02
C HIS A 567 23.84 -20.77 15.18
N LEU A 568 23.92 -21.13 13.90
CA LEU A 568 22.78 -21.17 13.00
C LEU A 568 21.70 -22.12 13.54
N ARG A 569 22.08 -23.34 13.94
CA ARG A 569 21.14 -24.33 14.51
C ARG A 569 20.48 -23.85 15.79
N ASP A 570 21.23 -23.23 16.69
CA ASP A 570 20.69 -22.69 17.94
C ASP A 570 19.70 -21.54 17.69
N LYS A 571 19.98 -20.67 16.73
CA LYS A 571 19.04 -19.61 16.32
C LYS A 571 17.77 -20.17 15.71
N LEU A 572 17.86 -21.19 14.85
CA LEU A 572 16.69 -21.86 14.28
C LEU A 572 15.84 -22.55 15.37
N ARG A 573 16.47 -23.20 16.35
CA ARG A 573 15.79 -23.78 17.51
C ARG A 573 15.07 -22.72 18.36
N GLN A 574 15.74 -21.61 18.68
CA GLN A 574 15.13 -20.47 19.39
C GLN A 574 13.91 -19.89 18.66
N MET A 575 13.89 -20.00 17.32
CA MET A 575 12.78 -19.55 16.49
C MET A 575 11.66 -20.59 16.31
N ASN A 576 11.77 -21.76 16.94
CA ASN A 576 10.91 -22.92 16.71
C ASN A 576 10.77 -23.25 15.22
N PHE A 577 11.87 -23.12 14.47
CA PHE A 577 11.91 -23.42 13.04
C PHE A 577 12.07 -24.93 12.83
N ARG A 578 11.18 -25.54 12.04
CA ARG A 578 11.25 -26.97 11.70
C ARG A 578 12.27 -27.18 10.58
N THR A 579 13.37 -27.84 10.91
CA THR A 579 14.44 -28.17 9.95
C THR A 579 14.05 -29.30 9.00
N ARG A 580 13.27 -30.28 9.47
CA ARG A 580 12.73 -31.37 8.65
C ARG A 580 11.36 -31.00 8.08
N VAL A 581 11.20 -31.16 6.76
CA VAL A 581 9.89 -31.16 6.11
C VAL A 581 9.31 -32.55 6.35
N ASP A 582 8.44 -32.70 7.35
CA ASP A 582 7.67 -33.93 7.49
C ASP A 582 6.77 -34.04 6.26
N SER A 583 6.71 -35.22 5.64
CA SER A 583 5.83 -35.48 4.50
C SER A 583 4.42 -35.02 4.87
N SER A 584 3.89 -34.04 4.13
CA SER A 584 2.60 -33.40 4.37
C SER A 584 1.58 -34.42 4.86
N SER A 585 0.92 -34.16 5.99
CA SER A 585 -0.30 -34.88 6.37
C SER A 585 -1.19 -34.97 5.14
N GLY A 586 -1.50 -36.19 4.72
CA GLY A 586 -2.09 -36.44 3.41
C GLY A 586 -3.35 -35.61 3.20
N SER A 587 -3.36 -34.78 2.16
CA SER A 587 -4.58 -34.14 1.66
C SER A 587 -5.52 -35.24 1.20
N TRP A 588 -6.64 -35.46 1.89
CA TRP A 588 -7.64 -36.43 1.41
C TRP A 588 -8.33 -35.91 0.13
N ASN A 589 -8.30 -34.59 -0.11
CA ASN A 589 -8.85 -33.96 -1.31
C ASN A 589 -7.80 -33.83 -2.43
N TRP A 590 -7.42 -34.97 -3.00
CA TRP A 590 -6.39 -35.06 -4.05
C TRP A 590 -6.75 -34.29 -5.34
N LEU A 591 -8.04 -34.20 -5.67
CA LEU A 591 -8.53 -33.45 -6.84
C LEU A 591 -8.28 -31.95 -6.70
N LEU A 592 -8.71 -31.36 -5.57
CA LEU A 592 -8.51 -29.94 -5.30
C LEU A 592 -7.03 -29.60 -5.25
N ARG A 593 -6.23 -30.45 -4.61
CA ARG A 593 -4.77 -30.31 -4.59
C ARG A 593 -4.17 -30.33 -5.99
N GLY A 594 -4.54 -31.30 -6.83
CA GLY A 594 -4.06 -31.38 -8.21
C GLY A 594 -4.42 -30.14 -9.05
N LEU A 595 -5.62 -29.59 -8.85
CA LEU A 595 -6.04 -28.35 -9.51
C LEU A 595 -5.22 -27.14 -9.01
N LEU A 596 -5.03 -27.01 -7.70
CA LEU A 596 -4.22 -25.93 -7.13
C LEU A 596 -2.76 -26.01 -7.59
N ASP A 597 -2.19 -27.22 -7.66
CA ASP A 597 -0.83 -27.44 -8.17
C ASP A 597 -0.72 -27.08 -9.66
N ALA A 598 -1.71 -27.44 -10.48
CA ALA A 598 -1.77 -27.07 -11.89
C ALA A 598 -1.85 -25.54 -12.07
N VAL A 599 -2.74 -24.87 -11.34
CA VAL A 599 -2.86 -23.41 -11.33
C VAL A 599 -1.55 -22.76 -10.87
N ARG A 600 -0.91 -23.27 -9.82
CA ARG A 600 0.37 -22.76 -9.32
C ARG A 600 1.46 -22.88 -10.38
N ARG A 601 1.60 -24.03 -11.04
CA ARG A 601 2.60 -24.23 -12.11
C ARG A 601 2.38 -23.26 -13.27
N PHE A 602 1.14 -23.08 -13.71
CA PHE A 602 0.79 -22.14 -14.76
C PHE A 602 1.11 -20.69 -14.37
N VAL A 603 0.66 -20.26 -13.19
CA VAL A 603 0.87 -18.90 -12.68
C VAL A 603 2.34 -18.61 -12.35
N GLY A 604 3.07 -19.62 -11.88
CA GLY A 604 4.48 -19.53 -11.49
C GLY A 604 5.44 -19.45 -12.68
N ALA A 605 5.03 -19.92 -13.85
CA ALA A 605 5.76 -19.79 -15.11
C ALA A 605 5.78 -18.34 -15.64
N ILE A 606 4.81 -17.51 -15.23
CA ILE A 606 4.70 -16.12 -15.68
C ILE A 606 5.20 -15.17 -14.59
N GLU A 607 6.04 -14.21 -14.96
CA GLU A 607 6.51 -13.17 -14.03
C GLU A 607 5.34 -12.44 -13.35
N GLY A 608 5.59 -12.01 -12.10
CA GLY A 608 4.63 -11.28 -11.26
C GLY A 608 4.08 -10.00 -11.88
N SER A 609 4.92 -9.29 -12.63
CA SER A 609 4.58 -8.07 -13.36
C SER A 609 3.64 -8.36 -14.55
N TYR A 610 4.03 -9.27 -15.44
CA TYR A 610 3.31 -9.55 -16.69
C TYR A 610 1.91 -10.10 -16.50
N LEU A 611 1.70 -11.09 -15.62
CA LEU A 611 0.33 -11.60 -15.42
C LEU A 611 -0.59 -10.58 -14.69
N LEU A 612 -0.07 -9.59 -13.94
CA LEU A 612 -0.94 -8.50 -13.46
C LEU A 612 -1.42 -7.64 -14.63
N ILE A 613 -0.51 -7.27 -15.52
CA ILE A 613 -0.84 -6.54 -16.76
C ILE A 613 -1.84 -7.37 -17.59
N GLY A 614 -1.58 -8.66 -17.76
CA GLY A 614 -2.46 -9.60 -18.47
C GLY A 614 -3.87 -9.66 -17.88
N LEU A 615 -4.01 -9.67 -16.55
CA LEU A 615 -5.33 -9.64 -15.89
C LEU A 615 -6.08 -8.33 -16.13
N PHE A 616 -5.40 -7.18 -16.09
CA PHE A 616 -6.02 -5.89 -16.40
C PHE A 616 -6.42 -5.79 -17.88
N VAL A 617 -5.57 -6.29 -18.78
CA VAL A 617 -5.89 -6.37 -20.22
C VAL A 617 -7.08 -7.29 -20.45
N ALA A 618 -7.11 -8.46 -19.83
CA ALA A 618 -8.23 -9.40 -19.93
C ALA A 618 -9.53 -8.79 -19.42
N ALA A 619 -9.52 -8.13 -18.25
CA ALA A 619 -10.68 -7.42 -17.74
C ALA A 619 -11.14 -6.30 -18.69
N GLY A 620 -10.20 -5.50 -19.20
CA GLY A 620 -10.49 -4.46 -20.18
C GLY A 620 -11.10 -4.99 -21.46
N MET A 621 -10.61 -6.13 -21.96
CA MET A 621 -11.16 -6.81 -23.14
C MET A 621 -12.58 -7.33 -22.88
N VAL A 622 -12.84 -7.96 -21.72
CA VAL A 622 -14.19 -8.44 -21.37
C VAL A 622 -15.18 -7.28 -21.26
N ILE A 623 -14.78 -6.18 -20.60
CA ILE A 623 -15.60 -4.97 -20.51
C ILE A 623 -15.87 -4.40 -21.90
N TYR A 624 -14.86 -4.37 -22.77
CA TYR A 624 -14.99 -3.89 -24.14
C TYR A 624 -15.93 -4.79 -24.99
N THR A 625 -15.82 -6.12 -24.88
CA THR A 625 -16.69 -7.04 -25.62
C THR A 625 -18.14 -6.97 -25.13
N GLN A 626 -18.36 -6.86 -23.81
CA GLN A 626 -19.69 -6.62 -23.25
C GLN A 626 -20.32 -5.33 -23.78
N GLN A 627 -19.54 -4.24 -23.84
CA GLN A 627 -19.99 -2.98 -24.43
C GLN A 627 -20.33 -3.11 -25.92
N GLN A 628 -19.53 -3.85 -26.69
CA GLN A 628 -19.78 -4.07 -28.12
C GLN A 628 -21.05 -4.90 -28.33
N GLN A 629 -21.25 -5.99 -27.58
CA GLN A 629 -22.45 -6.82 -27.66
C GLN A 629 -23.72 -6.03 -27.33
N GLN A 630 -23.67 -5.16 -26.32
CA GLN A 630 -24.76 -4.25 -25.97
C GLN A 630 -25.07 -3.26 -27.10
N ARG A 631 -24.06 -2.79 -27.84
CA ARG A 631 -24.23 -1.89 -28.99
C ARG A 631 -24.80 -2.60 -30.22
N THR A 632 -24.44 -3.88 -30.44
CA THR A 632 -24.89 -4.66 -31.59
C THR A 632 -26.23 -5.38 -31.36
N GLY A 633 -26.80 -5.31 -30.16
CA GLY A 633 -28.11 -5.87 -29.85
C GLY A 633 -28.19 -7.41 -29.88
N GLN A 634 -27.05 -8.10 -29.80
CA GLN A 634 -27.03 -9.56 -29.71
C GLN A 634 -27.27 -9.99 -28.25
N PRO A 635 -28.20 -10.93 -27.97
CA PRO A 635 -28.44 -11.41 -26.62
C PRO A 635 -27.26 -12.22 -26.08
N THR A 636 -27.04 -12.13 -24.77
CA THR A 636 -26.00 -12.81 -23.98
C THR A 636 -26.10 -14.32 -23.97
#